data_AF-A0A3D0UU66-F1
#
_entry.id   AF-A0A3D0UU66-F1
#
_cell.length_a   1.000
_cell.length_b   1.000
_cell.length_c   1.000
_cell.angle_alpha   90.00
_cell.angle_beta   90.00
_cell.angle_gamma   90.00
#
_symmetry.space_group_name_H-M   'P 1'
#
loop_
_entity.id
_entity.type
_entity.pdbx_description
1 polymer ?
#
loop_
_entity_poly.entity_id
_entity_poly.type
_entity_poly.pdbx_seq_one_letter_code
_entity_poly.pdbx_strand_id
1 'polypeptide(L)' 'MQNLKTTAKDKVSKYLRRKTKVNATIKASHPDFRIVINKSNKYIKAQLLDKMGTVLAYVSDKDSNGETKSQKAQNA' A
#
# COMPACT_ATOMS: atom_id res chain seq x y z
N MET A 1 -21.19 13.11 20.03
CA MET A 1 -20.36 13.28 18.81
C MET A 1 -19.07 12.49 18.96
N GLN A 2 -18.81 11.47 18.12
CA GLN A 2 -17.49 10.82 18.09
C GLN A 2 -16.47 11.74 17.43
N ASN A 3 -15.30 11.90 18.05
CA ASN A 3 -14.19 12.68 17.50
C ASN A 3 -13.60 11.97 16.27
N LEU A 4 -14.04 12.32 15.07
CA LEU A 4 -13.56 11.71 13.82
C LEU A 4 -12.03 11.87 13.60
N LYS A 5 -11.43 12.89 14.23
CA LYS A 5 -9.98 13.13 14.15
C LYS A 5 -9.16 12.07 14.90
N THR A 6 -9.64 11.57 16.05
CA THR A 6 -8.92 10.56 16.83
C THR A 6 -9.02 9.18 16.17
N THR A 7 -10.20 8.84 15.65
CA THR A 7 -10.43 7.54 14.98
C THR A 7 -9.62 7.39 13.68
N ALA A 8 -9.44 8.46 12.91
CA ALA A 8 -8.59 8.46 11.72
C ALA A 8 -7.11 8.22 12.06
N LYS A 9 -6.61 8.92 13.10
CA LYS A 9 -5.23 8.73 13.59
C LYS A 9 -4.99 7.29 14.04
N ASP A 10 -5.91 6.71 14.79
CA ASP A 10 -5.79 5.33 15.27
C ASP A 10 -5.74 4.31 14.13
N LYS A 11 -6.54 4.50 13.08
CA LYS A 11 -6.51 3.62 11.89
C LYS A 11 -5.14 3.66 11.21
N VAL A 12 -4.56 4.85 11.04
CA VAL A 12 -3.23 5.03 10.46
C VAL A 12 -2.16 4.37 11.34
N SER A 13 -2.18 4.62 12.66
CA SER A 13 -1.22 4.03 13.60
C SER A 13 -1.25 2.50 13.59
N LYS A 14 -2.45 1.89 13.62
CA LYS A 14 -2.61 0.44 13.55
C LYS A 14 -2.11 -0.13 12.22
N TYR A 15 -2.39 0.55 11.11
CA TYR A 15 -1.89 0.17 9.79
C TYR A 15 -0.35 0.20 9.75
N LEU A 16 0.26 1.30 10.20
CA LEU A 16 1.71 1.46 10.20
C LEU A 16 2.39 0.41 11.08
N ARG A 17 1.86 0.14 12.28
CA ARG A 17 2.39 -0.90 13.18
C ARG A 17 2.42 -2.27 12.50
N ARG A 18 1.32 -2.66 11.84
CA ARG A 18 1.25 -3.92 11.10
C ARG A 18 2.22 -3.93 9.92
N LYS A 19 2.27 -2.85 9.15
CA LYS A 19 3.16 -2.73 7.99
C LYS A 19 4.62 -2.86 8.37
N THR A 20 5.05 -2.24 9.47
CA THR A 20 6.42 -2.35 9.97
C THR A 20 6.74 -3.78 10.37
N LYS A 21 5.87 -4.44 11.14
CA LYS A 21 6.06 -5.84 11.56
C LYS A 21 6.21 -6.77 10.36
N VAL A 22 5.26 -6.71 9.41
CA VAL A 22 5.26 -7.57 8.21
C VAL A 22 6.47 -7.28 7.33
N ASN A 23 6.82 -6.01 7.13
CA ASN A 23 7.98 -5.64 6.33
C ASN A 23 9.29 -6.16 6.95
N ALA A 24 9.42 -6.17 8.28
CA ALA A 24 10.60 -6.74 8.94
C ALA A 24 10.74 -8.23 8.64
N THR A 25 9.64 -9.00 8.73
CA THR A 25 9.62 -10.42 8.38
C THR A 25 9.96 -10.67 6.91
N ILE A 26 9.40 -9.87 5.99
CA ILE A 26 9.68 -9.98 4.56
C ILE A 26 11.14 -9.68 4.27
N LYS A 27 11.70 -8.60 4.84
CA LYS A 27 13.13 -8.25 4.67
C LYS A 27 14.07 -9.35 5.17
N ALA A 28 13.69 -10.03 6.25
CA ALA A 28 14.48 -11.14 6.79
C ALA A 28 14.41 -12.38 5.88
N SER A 29 13.28 -12.62 5.20
CA SER A 29 13.06 -13.83 4.39
C SER A 29 13.49 -13.66 2.93
N HIS A 30 13.35 -12.46 2.37
CA HIS A 30 13.63 -12.13 0.98
C HIS A 30 14.41 -10.80 0.93
N PRO A 31 15.75 -10.85 1.09
CA PRO A 31 16.55 -9.65 1.25
C PRO A 31 16.78 -8.89 -0.07
N ASP A 32 16.74 -9.56 -1.21
CA ASP A 32 17.20 -9.00 -2.47
C ASP A 32 16.17 -8.05 -3.11
N PHE A 33 14.91 -8.49 -3.16
CA PHE A 33 13.82 -7.73 -3.77
C PHE A 33 12.53 -7.87 -2.97
N ARG A 34 11.76 -6.78 -2.91
CA ARG A 34 10.44 -6.79 -2.28
C ARG A 34 9.47 -5.85 -2.97
N ILE A 35 8.22 -6.28 -3.05
CA ILE A 35 7.13 -5.46 -3.57
C ILE A 35 6.46 -4.73 -2.40
N VAL A 36 6.34 -3.41 -2.50
CA VAL A 36 5.62 -2.57 -1.55
C VAL A 36 4.35 -2.04 -2.20
N ILE A 37 3.21 -2.37 -1.60
CA ILE A 37 1.90 -1.87 -2.01
C ILE A 37 1.47 -0.76 -1.05
N ASN A 38 1.05 0.37 -1.63
CA ASN A 38 0.47 1.51 -0.96
C ASN A 38 -0.93 1.77 -1.51
N LYS A 39 -1.94 1.37 -0.75
CA LYS A 39 -3.35 1.62 -1.07
C LYS A 39 -3.87 2.82 -0.28
N SER A 40 -4.42 3.78 -0.98
CA SER A 40 -5.22 4.87 -0.44
C SER A 40 -6.69 4.66 -0.80
N ASN A 41 -7.57 5.56 -0.35
CA ASN A 41 -8.98 5.51 -0.72
C ASN A 41 -9.21 5.71 -2.22
N LYS A 42 -8.31 6.41 -2.90
CA LYS A 42 -8.48 6.82 -4.31
C LYS A 42 -7.58 6.06 -5.28
N TYR A 43 -6.38 5.70 -4.83
CA TYR A 43 -5.32 5.17 -5.68
C TYR A 43 -4.54 4.05 -5.00
N ILE A 44 -4.02 3.13 -5.81
CA ILE A 44 -3.10 2.07 -5.46
C ILE A 44 -1.78 2.28 -6.19
N LYS A 45 -0.69 2.20 -5.44
CA LYS A 45 0.68 2.25 -5.95
C LYS A 45 1.42 0.99 -5.56
N ALA A 46 2.21 0.45 -6.48
CA ALA A 46 3.12 -0.65 -6.20
C ALA A 46 4.54 -0.27 -6.62
N GLN A 47 5.50 -0.64 -5.78
CA GLN A 47 6.93 -0.38 -5.98
C GLN A 47 7.69 -1.68 -5.80
N LEU A 48 8.60 -1.98 -6.74
CA LEU A 48 9.64 -2.99 -6.55
C LEU A 48 10.86 -2.29 -5.95
N LEU A 49 11.25 -2.73 -4.76
CA LEU A 49 12.43 -2.22 -4.06
C LEU A 49 13.53 -3.26 -4.04
N ASP A 50 14.77 -2.82 -4.22
CA ASP A 50 15.95 -3.62 -3.91
C ASP A 50 16.23 -3.66 -2.39
N LYS A 51 17.29 -4.40 -2.03
CA LYS A 51 17.83 -4.50 -0.66
C LYS A 51 18.15 -3.13 -0.04
N MET A 52 18.65 -2.19 -0.84
CA MET A 52 19.07 -0.86 -0.42
C MET A 52 17.89 0.12 -0.29
N GLY A 53 16.72 -0.23 -0.80
CA GLY A 53 15.53 0.60 -0.84
C GLY A 53 15.38 1.42 -2.13
N THR A 54 16.21 1.18 -3.14
CA THR A 54 16.08 1.78 -4.47
C THR A 54 14.82 1.27 -5.16
N VAL A 55 14.05 2.16 -5.78
CA VAL A 55 12.87 1.79 -6.58
C VAL A 55 13.33 1.35 -7.97
N LEU A 56 13.22 0.05 -8.25
CA LEU A 56 13.59 -0.52 -9.55
C LEU A 56 12.44 -0.46 -10.56
N ALA A 57 11.21 -0.63 -10.08
CA ALA A 57 10.01 -0.53 -10.89
C ALA A 57 8.86 0.09 -10.08
N TYR A 58 7.99 0.81 -10.77
CA TYR A 58 6.85 1.50 -10.19
C TYR A 58 5.65 1.38 -11.10
N VAL A 59 4.50 1.10 -10.50
CA VAL A 59 3.21 1.15 -11.19
C VAL A 59 2.18 1.83 -10.29
N SER A 60 1.29 2.60 -10.92
CA SER A 60 0.27 3.38 -10.25
C SER A 60 -0.99 3.40 -11.08
N ASP A 61 -2.12 3.26 -10.41
CA ASP A 61 -3.45 3.30 -11.02
C ASP A 61 -3.96 4.73 -11.27
N LYS A 62 -3.16 5.75 -10.92
CA LYS A 62 -3.52 7.16 -11.09
C LYS A 62 -3.67 7.57 -12.56
N ASP A 63 -2.78 7.05 -13.42
CA ASP A 63 -2.67 7.44 -14.83
C ASP A 63 -3.28 6.38 -15.77
N SER A 64 -3.79 5.28 -15.21
CA SER A 64 -4.56 4.30 -15.97
C SER A 64 -5.92 4.89 -16.34
N ASN A 65 -6.10 5.12 -17.64
CA ASN A 65 -7.37 5.53 -18.25
C ASN A 65 -8.21 4.28 -18.53
N GLY A 66 -9.52 4.40 -18.30
CA GLY A 66 -10.39 3.23 -18.24
C GLY A 66 -10.52 2.73 -16.80
N GLU A 67 -11.52 1.91 -16.55
CA GLU A 67 -12.05 1.84 -15.20
C GLU A 67 -11.13 0.95 -14.32
N THR A 68 -10.69 1.40 -13.12
CA THR A 68 -9.92 0.61 -12.10
C THR A 68 -10.82 -0.14 -11.14
N LYS A 69 -11.15 0.31 -9.94
CA LYS A 69 -12.16 -0.43 -9.15
C LYS A 69 -11.63 -1.84 -8.77
N SER A 70 -12.36 -2.68 -8.04
CA SER A 70 -12.26 -4.11 -8.42
C SER A 70 -13.28 -4.25 -9.51
N GLN A 71 -12.88 -3.77 -10.70
CA GLN A 71 -13.57 -4.03 -11.97
C GLN A 71 -14.90 -3.30 -12.18
N LYS A 72 -15.22 -2.36 -11.28
CA LYS A 72 -16.49 -1.87 -10.73
C LYS A 72 -16.97 -3.18 -10.15
N ALA A 73 -17.16 -3.23 -8.84
CA ALA A 73 -17.76 -4.37 -8.18
C ALA A 73 -19.21 -4.41 -8.62
N GLN A 74 -19.26 -5.09 -9.72
CA GLN A 74 -19.96 -4.75 -10.90
C GLN A 74 -19.44 -5.87 -11.84
N ASN A 75 -20.23 -6.28 -12.80
CA ASN A 75 -21.07 -5.34 -13.49
C ASN A 75 -22.57 -5.35 -13.03
N ALA A 76 -22.84 -5.34 -11.72
CA ALA A 76 -24.00 -4.77 -11.00
C ALA A 76 -24.54 -3.38 -11.47
#